data_AF-A0A4C1XBS6-F1
#
_entry.id   AF-A0A4C1XBS6-F1
#
_cell.length_a   1.000
_cell.length_b   1.000
_cell.length_c   1.000
_cell.angle_alpha   90.00
_cell.angle_beta   90.00
_cell.angle_gamma   90.00
#
_symmetry.space_group_name_H-M   'P 1'
#
loop_
_entity.id
_entity.type
_entity.pdbx_description
1 polymer ?
#
loop_
_entity_poly.entity_id
_entity_poly.type
_entity_poly.pdbx_seq_one_letter_code
_entity_poly.pdbx_strand_id
1 'polypeptide(L)'
;MSQIQSILHKHLDMCKLCSRWIPHNFTYAQKTDRVTWCKAMLTMFKEGASNLVWDIVTGDETWIYYYDPKTKQQSTAWFYQDEPKPNKVARHRSTSQRMITSFVYKTEHMATD
;
A
#
# COMPACT_ATOMS: atom_id res chain seq x y z
N MET A 1 28.76 -7.84 14.20
CA MET A 1 27.48 -8.55 14.42
C MET A 1 27.46 -9.02 15.86
N SER A 2 26.36 -8.82 16.60
CA SER A 2 26.27 -9.31 17.98
C SER A 2 26.15 -10.84 18.02
N GLN A 3 26.52 -11.47 19.14
CA GLN A 3 26.38 -12.92 19.34
C GLN A 3 24.94 -13.38 19.08
N ILE A 4 23.96 -12.57 19.51
CA ILE A 4 22.53 -12.78 19.27
C ILE A 4 22.20 -12.77 17.76
N GLN A 5 22.74 -11.82 16.99
CA GLN A 5 22.55 -11.79 15.53
C GLN A 5 23.13 -13.02 14.84
N SER A 6 24.28 -13.54 15.33
CA SER A 6 24.88 -14.75 14.78
C SER A 6 24.00 -15.98 15.05
N ILE A 7 23.43 -16.10 16.25
CA ILE A 7 22.50 -17.19 16.59
C ILE A 7 21.26 -17.13 15.70
N LEU A 8 20.62 -15.95 15.61
CA LEU A 8 19.40 -15.77 14.84
C LEU A 8 19.61 -16.04 13.34
N HIS A 9 20.68 -15.51 12.73
CA HIS A 9 20.90 -15.67 11.29
C HIS A 9 21.55 -16.99 10.88
N LYS A 10 22.54 -17.50 11.65
CA LYS A 10 23.36 -18.65 11.21
C LYS A 10 22.93 -19.98 11.80
N HIS A 11 22.25 -19.96 12.94
CA HIS A 11 21.86 -21.19 13.65
C HIS A 11 20.34 -21.42 13.65
N LEU A 12 19.56 -20.36 13.51
CA LEU A 12 18.09 -20.42 13.48
C LEU A 12 17.52 -20.03 12.11
N ASP A 13 18.37 -19.70 11.14
CA ASP A 13 18.02 -19.29 9.77
C ASP A 13 16.95 -18.18 9.70
N MET A 14 16.91 -17.31 10.71
CA MET A 14 15.96 -16.21 10.78
C MET A 14 16.44 -15.00 9.98
N CYS A 15 15.49 -14.26 9.41
CA CYS A 15 15.75 -13.01 8.72
C CYS A 15 14.99 -11.86 9.39
N LYS A 16 15.62 -10.69 9.40
CA LYS A 16 15.02 -9.47 9.94
C LYS A 16 14.25 -8.76 8.83
N LEU A 17 12.92 -8.84 8.87
CA LEU A 17 12.05 -8.25 7.86
C LEU A 17 11.09 -7.23 8.48
N CYS A 18 10.63 -6.30 7.66
CA CYS A 18 9.52 -5.43 8.02
C CYS A 18 8.23 -6.02 7.47
N SER A 19 7.19 -6.08 8.31
CA SER A 19 5.83 -6.41 7.87
C SER A 19 5.36 -5.49 6.76
N ARG A 20 4.60 -6.04 5.81
CA ARG A 20 3.93 -5.24 4.79
C ARG A 20 2.76 -4.50 5.46
N TRP A 21 2.72 -3.19 5.29
CA TRP A 21 1.60 -2.38 5.75
C TRP A 21 0.46 -2.53 4.75
N ILE A 22 -0.73 -2.87 5.25
CA ILE A 22 -1.96 -2.93 4.46
C ILE A 22 -3.01 -2.00 5.10
N PRO A 23 -3.84 -1.32 4.30
CA PRO A 23 -4.92 -0.50 4.83
C PRO A 23 -5.96 -1.32 5.60
N HIS A 24 -6.36 -2.47 5.04
CA HIS A 24 -7.38 -3.33 5.62
C HIS A 24 -7.14 -4.80 5.26
N ASN A 25 -7.52 -5.71 6.15
CA ASN A 25 -7.62 -7.14 5.83
C ASN A 25 -8.96 -7.42 5.16
N PHE A 26 -8.97 -7.49 3.83
CA PHE A 26 -10.21 -7.79 3.10
C PHE A 26 -10.69 -9.23 3.33
N THR A 27 -12.01 -9.38 3.45
CA THR A 27 -12.67 -10.68 3.43
C THR A 27 -12.54 -11.33 2.05
N TYR A 28 -12.80 -12.64 1.95
CA TYR A 28 -12.77 -13.34 0.66
C TYR A 28 -13.77 -12.74 -0.33
N ALA A 29 -15.00 -12.46 0.11
CA ALA A 29 -16.03 -11.81 -0.71
C ALA A 29 -15.57 -10.44 -1.25
N GLN A 30 -15.03 -9.57 -0.38
CA GLN A 30 -14.50 -8.27 -0.80
C GLN A 30 -13.38 -8.38 -1.84
N LYS A 31 -12.52 -9.41 -1.74
CA LYS A 31 -11.48 -9.66 -2.75
C LYS A 31 -12.08 -10.07 -4.08
N THR A 32 -13.05 -10.98 -4.06
CA THR A 32 -13.77 -11.43 -5.25
C THR A 32 -14.46 -10.26 -5.94
N ASP A 33 -15.20 -9.43 -5.20
CA ASP A 33 -15.89 -8.26 -5.73
C ASP A 33 -14.92 -7.28 -6.38
N ARG A 34 -13.78 -7.00 -5.72
CA ARG A 34 -12.72 -6.15 -6.30
C ARG A 34 -12.20 -6.70 -7.62
N VAL A 35 -11.93 -8.01 -7.71
CA VAL A 35 -11.46 -8.64 -8.96
C VAL A 35 -12.53 -8.53 -10.05
N THR A 36 -13.79 -8.77 -9.72
CA THR A 36 -14.92 -8.65 -10.65
C THR A 36 -15.03 -7.23 -11.20
N TRP A 37 -14.99 -6.21 -10.35
CA TRP A 37 -15.00 -4.80 -10.76
C TRP A 37 -13.80 -4.44 -11.65
N CYS A 38 -12.59 -4.88 -11.29
CA CYS A 38 -11.41 -4.65 -12.12
C CYS A 38 -11.55 -5.25 -13.51
N LYS A 39 -12.08 -6.49 -13.62
CA LYS A 39 -12.31 -7.15 -14.92
C LYS A 39 -13.33 -6.37 -15.76
N ALA A 40 -14.44 -5.94 -15.16
CA ALA A 40 -15.45 -5.14 -15.86
C ALA A 40 -14.85 -3.81 -16.35
N MET A 41 -14.04 -3.14 -15.53
CA MET A 41 -13.36 -1.90 -15.90
C MET A 41 -12.37 -2.10 -17.06
N LEU A 42 -11.60 -3.20 -17.04
CA LEU A 42 -10.70 -3.55 -18.15
C LEU A 42 -11.47 -3.76 -19.47
N THR A 43 -12.58 -4.50 -19.44
CA THR A 43 -13.44 -4.68 -20.63
C THR A 43 -13.97 -3.34 -21.13
N MET A 44 -14.45 -2.47 -20.23
CA MET A 44 -14.97 -1.14 -20.59
C MET A 44 -13.91 -0.26 -21.27
N PHE A 45 -12.66 -0.30 -20.82
CA PHE A 45 -11.55 0.46 -21.42
C PHE A 45 -10.81 -0.29 -22.54
N LYS A 46 -11.43 -1.34 -23.12
CA LYS A 46 -10.85 -2.14 -24.20
C LYS A 46 -9.43 -2.61 -23.87
N GLU A 47 -9.25 -3.12 -22.66
CA GLU A 47 -7.96 -3.62 -22.14
C GLU A 47 -6.84 -2.56 -22.17
N GLY A 48 -7.20 -1.28 -22.09
CA GLY A 48 -6.27 -0.15 -22.11
C GLY A 48 -6.09 0.50 -23.49
N ALA A 49 -6.73 -0.01 -24.54
CA ALA A 49 -6.71 0.61 -25.87
C ALA A 49 -7.61 1.86 -25.96
N SER A 50 -8.53 2.04 -25.01
CA SER A 50 -9.44 3.18 -25.01
C SER A 50 -8.85 4.39 -24.29
N ASN A 51 -8.86 5.53 -24.98
CA ASN A 51 -8.50 6.84 -24.43
C ASN A 51 -9.54 7.40 -23.44
N LEU A 52 -10.69 6.74 -23.26
CA LEU A 52 -11.74 7.17 -22.30
C LEU A 52 -11.23 7.26 -20.84
N VAL A 53 -10.12 6.61 -20.52
CA VAL A 53 -9.49 6.71 -19.20
C VAL A 53 -9.01 8.14 -18.91
N TRP A 54 -8.71 8.93 -19.94
CA TRP A 54 -8.24 10.32 -19.81
C TRP A 54 -9.34 11.28 -19.35
N ASP A 55 -10.60 10.91 -19.56
CA ASP A 55 -11.77 11.70 -19.15
C ASP A 55 -12.11 11.48 -17.66
N ILE A 56 -11.42 10.55 -16.99
CA ILE A 56 -11.64 10.28 -15.57
C ILE A 56 -11.02 11.38 -14.73
N VAL A 57 -11.88 12.16 -14.07
CA VAL A 57 -11.51 12.98 -12.92
C VAL A 57 -11.70 12.15 -11.66
N THR A 58 -10.64 11.93 -10.89
CA THR A 58 -10.71 11.27 -9.58
C THR A 58 -10.44 12.29 -8.48
N GLY A 59 -11.03 12.08 -7.31
CA GLY A 59 -10.72 12.89 -6.14
C GLY A 59 -10.80 12.07 -4.86
N ASP A 60 -10.00 12.44 -3.89
CA ASP A 60 -9.96 11.78 -2.57
C ASP A 60 -9.61 12.79 -1.49
N GLU A 61 -10.02 12.47 -0.26
CA GLU A 61 -9.74 13.25 0.94
C GLU A 61 -8.67 12.55 1.76
N THR A 62 -7.60 13.27 2.06
CA THR A 62 -6.49 12.76 2.88
C THR A 62 -6.26 13.65 4.08
N TRP A 63 -5.84 13.04 5.19
CA TRP A 63 -5.45 13.76 6.40
C TRP A 63 -3.94 13.94 6.40
N ILE A 64 -3.46 15.19 6.48
CA ILE A 64 -2.06 15.49 6.75
C ILE A 64 -1.88 15.70 8.24
N TYR A 65 -0.95 14.93 8.81
CA TYR A 65 -0.59 14.97 10.23
C TYR A 65 0.64 15.85 10.44
N TYR A 66 0.68 16.55 11.58
CA TYR A 66 1.85 17.36 11.96
C TYR A 66 3.05 16.52 12.43
N TYR A 67 2.85 15.24 12.75
CA TYR A 67 3.89 14.31 13.23
C TYR A 67 3.77 12.96 12.52
N ASP A 68 4.89 12.23 12.34
CA ASP A 68 4.92 10.91 11.72
C ASP A 68 4.40 9.83 12.70
N PRO A 69 3.24 9.20 12.45
CA PRO A 69 2.56 8.33 13.41
C PRO A 69 3.30 7.01 13.73
N LYS A 70 4.33 6.61 12.96
CA LYS A 70 5.35 5.57 13.28
C LYS A 70 6.10 5.15 12.02
N THR A 71 7.43 5.14 12.06
CA THR A 71 8.24 4.72 10.91
C THR A 71 8.13 3.21 10.65
N LYS A 72 8.11 2.82 9.36
CA LYS A 72 8.15 1.42 8.90
C LYS A 72 9.28 0.61 9.56
N GLN A 73 10.41 1.25 9.86
CA GLN A 73 11.55 0.62 10.54
C GLN A 73 11.21 0.13 11.96
N GLN A 74 10.30 0.79 12.68
CA GLN A 74 9.86 0.34 14.01
C GLN A 74 8.98 -0.92 13.97
N SER A 75 8.49 -1.32 12.78
CA SER A 75 7.77 -2.60 12.60
C SER A 75 8.67 -3.76 12.16
N THR A 76 9.98 -3.61 12.28
CA THR A 76 10.92 -4.67 11.92
C THR A 76 10.97 -5.75 13.01
N ALA A 77 10.76 -7.00 12.64
CA ALA A 77 10.84 -8.16 13.53
C ALA A 77 11.64 -9.30 12.88
N TRP A 78 11.98 -10.31 13.67
CA TRP A 78 12.67 -11.52 13.21
C TRP A 78 11.65 -12.57 12.78
N PHE A 79 11.87 -13.20 11.63
CA PHE A 79 10.99 -14.21 11.04
C PHE A 79 11.80 -15.41 10.57
N TYR A 80 11.18 -16.59 10.57
CA TYR A 80 11.74 -17.76 9.91
C TYR A 80 11.62 -17.62 8.39
N GLN A 81 12.55 -18.20 7.63
CA GLN A 81 12.57 -18.09 6.17
C GLN A 81 11.30 -18.63 5.50
N ASP A 82 10.68 -19.66 6.07
CA ASP A 82 9.49 -20.32 5.50
C ASP A 82 8.16 -19.68 5.93
N GLU A 83 8.20 -18.69 6.82
CA GLU A 83 6.97 -18.04 7.28
C GLU A 83 6.48 -16.98 6.27
N PRO A 84 5.17 -16.93 5.99
CA PRO A 84 4.61 -15.88 5.18
C PRO A 84 4.82 -14.54 5.88
N LYS A 85 5.32 -13.54 5.14
CA LYS A 85 5.51 -12.18 5.67
C LYS A 85 4.21 -11.68 6.30
N PRO A 86 4.18 -11.37 7.61
CA PRO A 86 2.96 -10.94 8.23
C PRO A 86 2.58 -9.56 7.74
N ASN A 87 1.27 -9.38 7.56
CA ASN A 87 0.69 -8.08 7.25
C ASN A 87 0.38 -7.35 8.56
N LYS A 88 0.73 -6.07 8.61
CA LYS A 88 0.35 -5.19 9.70
C LYS A 88 -0.72 -4.23 9.21
N VAL A 89 -1.87 -4.23 9.88
CA VAL A 89 -2.91 -3.22 9.63
C VAL A 89 -2.42 -1.90 10.21
N ALA A 90 -2.42 -0.86 9.38
CA ALA A 90 -2.08 0.48 9.81
C ALA A 90 -3.07 0.95 10.89
N ARG A 91 -2.57 1.39 12.06
CA ARG A 91 -3.42 2.02 13.08
C ARG A 91 -3.32 3.53 12.95
N HIS A 92 -4.47 4.17 12.85
CA HIS A 92 -4.57 5.63 12.87
C HIS A 92 -4.43 6.13 14.30
N ARG A 93 -3.46 7.01 14.59
CA ARG A 93 -3.45 7.81 15.82
C ARG A 93 -2.76 9.15 15.56
N SER A 94 -3.51 10.23 15.75
CA SER A 94 -2.99 11.57 15.96
C SER A 94 -4.13 12.49 16.39
N THR A 95 -3.86 13.38 17.34
CA THR A 95 -4.80 14.36 17.92
C THR A 95 -4.84 15.69 17.16
N SER A 96 -3.93 15.91 16.21
CA SER A 96 -3.88 17.11 15.36
C SER A 96 -3.68 16.74 13.88
N GLN A 97 -4.67 17.08 13.05
CA GLN A 97 -4.72 16.74 11.62
C GLN A 97 -5.40 17.86 10.83
N ARG A 98 -5.03 18.04 9.56
CA ARG A 98 -5.77 18.85 8.59
C ARG A 98 -6.26 17.96 7.46
N MET A 99 -7.49 18.15 7.02
CA MET A 99 -8.05 17.46 5.86
C MET A 99 -7.66 18.24 4.59
N ILE A 100 -7.27 17.52 3.55
CA ILE A 100 -7.07 18.04 2.21
C ILE A 100 -7.91 17.22 1.26
N THR A 101 -8.69 17.89 0.42
CA THR A 101 -9.37 17.29 -0.71
C THR A 101 -8.51 17.52 -1.95
N SER A 102 -8.20 16.45 -2.68
CA SER A 102 -7.41 16.51 -3.91
C SER A 102 -8.24 15.97 -5.07
N PHE A 103 -8.11 16.60 -6.24
CA PHE A 103 -8.67 16.13 -7.50
C PHE A 103 -7.55 15.97 -8.51
N VAL A 104 -7.53 14.85 -9.22
CA VAL A 104 -6.52 14.48 -10.23
C VAL A 104 -7.24 14.14 -11.53
N TYR A 105 -6.73 14.68 -12.62
CA TYR A 105 -7.21 14.46 -13.98
C TYR A 105 -6.06 14.71 -14.96
N LYS A 106 -6.18 14.19 -16.19
CA LYS A 106 -5.19 14.46 -17.24
C LYS A 106 -5.45 15.82 -17.88
N THR A 107 -4.38 16.61 -18.05
CA THR A 107 -4.37 17.81 -18.89
C THR A 107 -3.63 17.51 -20.20
N GLU A 108 -4.14 18.00 -21.33
CA GLU A 108 -3.68 17.62 -22.68
C GLU A 108 -2.33 18.20 -23.12
N HIS A 109 -1.65 19.01 -22.30
CA HIS A 109 -0.41 19.66 -22.74
C HIS A 109 0.83 18.77 -22.55
N MET A 110 1.10 17.93 -23.54
CA MET A 110 2.48 17.52 -23.83
C MET A 110 3.06 18.51 -24.84
N ALA A 111 3.87 19.46 -24.37
CA ALA A 111 4.88 20.07 -25.23
C ALA A 111 5.91 18.98 -25.54
N THR A 112 5.85 18.43 -26.74
CA THR A 112 6.94 17.63 -27.31
C THR A 112 7.87 18.60 -28.03
N ASP A 113 9.04 18.86 -27.45
CA ASP A 113 10.24 19.30 -28.17
C ASP A 113 10.90 18.10 -28.87
#